data_AF-A0A7J4DFQ6-F1
#
_entry.id   AF-A0A7J4DFQ6-F1
#
_cell.length_a   1.000
_cell.length_b   1.000
_cell.length_c   1.000
_cell.angle_alpha   90.00
_cell.angle_beta   90.00
_cell.angle_gamma   90.00
#
_symmetry.space_group_name_H-M   'P 1'
#
loop_
_entity.id
_entity.type
_entity.pdbx_description
1 polymer ?
#
loop_
_entity_poly.entity_id
_entity_poly.type
_entity_poly.pdbx_seq_one_letter_code
_entity_poly.pdbx_strand_id
1 'polypeptide(L)'
;IPVMRGNGSWESSEGPGNSVPFKVTGRSGSTRVTLMPSPMGKGLVIGDYGRRVLNLAGITDVWSRTAGQTRTTINFARATFNALIELNLTRITDEDRRRLNITKGRTMR
;
A
#
# COMPACT_ATOMS: atom_id res chain seq x y z
N ILE A 1 5.81 12.32 -1.73
CA ILE A 1 4.78 12.02 -2.75
C ILE A 1 3.42 11.92 -2.07
N PRO A 2 2.31 12.35 -2.70
CA PRO A 2 0.98 12.00 -2.20
C PRO A 2 0.83 10.47 -2.24
N VAL A 3 0.18 9.86 -1.25
CA VAL A 3 -0.11 8.43 -1.24
C VAL A 3 -1.62 8.26 -1.35
N MET A 4 -2.03 7.38 -2.26
CA MET A 4 -3.42 6.96 -2.37
C MET A 4 -3.72 5.88 -1.33
N ARG A 5 -4.80 6.07 -0.60
CA ARG A 5 -5.29 5.13 0.42
C ARG A 5 -6.77 4.87 0.19
N GLY A 6 -7.24 3.67 0.49
CA GLY A 6 -8.60 3.24 0.20
C GLY A 6 -8.94 1.93 0.90
N ASN A 7 -10.09 1.38 0.54
CA ASN A 7 -10.58 0.10 1.00
C ASN A 7 -10.93 -0.75 -0.22
N GLY A 8 -10.12 -1.78 -0.47
CA GLY A 8 -10.35 -2.74 -1.56
C GLY A 8 -10.16 -4.18 -1.14
N SER A 9 -10.27 -4.46 0.17
CA SER A 9 -10.28 -5.83 0.66
C SER A 9 -11.64 -6.45 0.39
N TRP A 10 -11.66 -7.67 -0.16
CA TRP A 10 -12.89 -8.45 -0.31
C TRP A 10 -13.52 -8.81 1.06
N GLU A 11 -12.71 -8.83 2.12
CA GLU A 11 -13.14 -9.14 3.49
C GLU A 11 -13.75 -7.93 4.21
N SER A 12 -13.64 -6.72 3.65
CA SER A 12 -14.19 -5.50 4.23
C SER A 12 -15.57 -5.20 3.67
N SER A 13 -16.54 -4.95 4.54
CA SER A 13 -17.89 -4.54 4.15
C SER A 13 -17.87 -3.10 3.62
N GLU A 14 -17.60 -2.12 4.48
CA GLU A 14 -17.34 -0.71 4.16
C GLU A 14 -16.53 -0.10 5.32
N GLY A 15 -15.70 0.90 5.07
CA GLY A 15 -14.85 1.46 6.12
C GLY A 15 -13.83 2.48 5.64
N PRO A 16 -13.15 3.18 6.57
CA PRO A 16 -12.19 4.22 6.25
C PRO A 16 -11.06 3.68 5.38
N GLY A 17 -10.70 4.42 4.34
CA GLY A 17 -9.66 4.06 3.38
C GLY A 17 -8.25 4.13 3.98
N ASN A 18 -7.91 3.21 4.89
CA ASN A 18 -6.63 3.18 5.59
C ASN A 18 -5.64 2.12 5.05
N SER A 19 -6.06 1.34 4.04
CA SER A 19 -5.26 0.33 3.34
C SER A 19 -4.87 0.83 1.94
N VAL A 20 -4.10 0.04 1.19
CA VAL A 20 -3.99 0.20 -0.26
C VAL A 20 -5.32 -0.19 -0.94
N PRO A 21 -5.78 0.54 -1.97
CA PRO A 21 -7.06 0.27 -2.65
C PRO A 21 -7.02 -0.93 -3.59
N PHE A 22 -5.86 -1.27 -4.15
CA PHE A 22 -5.70 -2.45 -5.01
C PHE A 22 -4.28 -2.99 -4.90
N LYS A 23 -4.08 -4.19 -5.48
CA LYS A 23 -2.79 -4.87 -5.47
C LYS A 23 -1.78 -4.12 -6.33
N VAL A 24 -0.63 -3.76 -5.75
CA VAL A 24 0.48 -3.09 -6.45
C VAL A 24 1.79 -3.79 -6.17
N THR A 25 2.72 -3.74 -7.11
CA THR A 25 4.05 -4.35 -6.94
C THR A 25 5.13 -3.34 -7.26
N GLY A 26 6.02 -3.10 -6.31
CA GLY A 26 7.24 -2.32 -6.48
C GLY A 26 8.47 -3.20 -6.56
N ARG A 27 9.48 -2.73 -7.28
CA ARG A 27 10.76 -3.44 -7.46
C ARG A 27 11.94 -2.52 -7.20
N SER A 28 12.99 -3.08 -6.61
CA SER A 28 14.32 -2.47 -6.55
C SER A 28 15.39 -3.56 -6.60
N GLY A 29 16.22 -3.57 -7.65
CA GLY A 29 17.16 -4.66 -7.90
C GLY A 29 16.46 -6.02 -8.08
N SER A 30 16.84 -7.00 -7.26
CA SER A 30 16.22 -8.32 -7.21
C SER A 30 15.00 -8.39 -6.27
N THR A 31 14.83 -7.41 -5.38
CA THR A 31 13.75 -7.36 -4.40
C THR A 31 12.45 -6.90 -5.04
N ARG A 32 11.38 -7.68 -4.85
CA ARG A 32 10.00 -7.33 -5.23
C ARG A 32 9.13 -7.32 -3.99
N VAL A 33 8.33 -6.26 -3.84
CA VAL A 33 7.36 -6.09 -2.76
C VAL A 33 6.00 -5.85 -3.39
N THR A 34 5.08 -6.78 -3.15
CA THR A 34 3.69 -6.67 -3.57
C THR A 34 2.85 -6.30 -2.37
N LEU A 35 2.15 -5.17 -2.43
CA LEU A 35 1.18 -4.72 -1.43
C LEU A 35 -0.22 -5.11 -1.92
N MET A 36 -1.05 -5.62 -1.03
CA MET A 36 -2.42 -6.08 -1.28
C MET A 36 -3.36 -5.47 -0.25
N PRO A 37 -4.62 -5.14 -0.64
CA PRO A 37 -5.61 -4.59 0.26
C PRO A 37 -5.88 -5.54 1.43
N SER A 38 -6.10 -4.99 2.62
CA SER A 38 -6.34 -5.75 3.85
C SER A 38 -7.57 -5.19 4.59
N PRO A 39 -8.33 -6.01 5.33
CA PRO A 39 -9.39 -5.49 6.18
C PRO A 39 -8.85 -4.61 7.30
N MET A 40 -9.71 -3.76 7.85
CA MET A 40 -9.36 -2.86 8.95
C MET A 40 -8.95 -3.65 10.21
N GLY A 41 -7.92 -3.18 10.91
CA GLY A 41 -7.46 -3.77 12.17
C GLY A 41 -6.51 -4.96 12.01
N LYS A 42 -6.12 -5.30 10.78
CA LYS A 42 -5.13 -6.35 10.51
C LYS A 42 -3.71 -5.92 10.88
N GLY A 43 -3.42 -4.62 10.76
CA GLY A 43 -2.10 -4.04 10.88
C GLY A 43 -1.23 -4.24 9.63
N LEU A 44 -0.01 -3.71 9.70
CA LEU A 44 0.97 -3.83 8.62
C LEU A 44 1.62 -5.22 8.64
N VAL A 45 1.26 -6.10 7.70
CA VAL A 45 1.88 -7.43 7.56
C VAL A 45 3.05 -7.34 6.58
N ILE A 46 4.16 -6.74 7.02
CA ILE A 46 5.40 -6.55 6.26
C ILE A 46 6.61 -6.52 7.19
N GLY A 47 7.82 -6.74 6.65
CA GLY A 47 9.08 -6.58 7.39
C GLY A 47 9.36 -5.15 7.84
N ASP A 48 10.23 -4.99 8.84
CA ASP A 48 10.39 -3.76 9.63
C ASP A 48 10.66 -2.49 8.83
N TYR A 49 11.54 -2.55 7.84
CA TYR A 49 11.87 -1.38 7.01
C TYR A 49 10.69 -0.96 6.12
N GLY A 50 9.94 -1.92 5.59
CA GLY A 50 8.71 -1.65 4.84
C GLY A 50 7.61 -1.11 5.75
N ARG A 51 7.50 -1.63 6.98
CA ARG A 51 6.56 -1.14 8.00
C ARG A 51 6.79 0.34 8.31
N ARG A 52 8.05 0.76 8.47
CA ARG A 52 8.40 2.17 8.69
C ARG A 52 7.97 3.06 7.52
N VAL A 53 8.22 2.62 6.28
CA VAL A 53 7.82 3.36 5.07
C VAL A 53 6.29 3.52 5.00
N LEU A 54 5.54 2.44 5.26
CA LEU A 54 4.08 2.46 5.20
C LEU A 54 3.44 3.27 6.35
N ASN A 55 4.03 3.22 7.55
CA ASN A 55 3.60 4.06 8.67
C ASN A 55 3.76 5.56 8.33
N LEU A 56 4.88 5.95 7.74
CA LEU A 56 5.11 7.33 7.29
C LEU A 56 4.15 7.73 6.16
N ALA A 57 3.71 6.78 5.35
CA ALA A 57 2.70 6.97 4.32
C ALA A 57 1.26 7.07 4.88
N GLY A 58 1.04 6.78 6.16
CA GLY A 58 -0.27 6.81 6.79
C GLY A 58 -1.17 5.63 6.42
N ILE A 59 -0.58 4.50 6.04
CA ILE A 59 -1.27 3.22 5.82
C ILE A 59 -1.19 2.42 7.12
N THR A 60 -2.33 1.93 7.61
CA THR A 60 -2.39 1.15 8.87
C THR A 60 -2.46 -0.35 8.61
N ASP A 61 -3.09 -0.75 7.51
CA ASP A 61 -3.42 -2.13 7.22
C ASP A 61 -2.93 -2.50 5.82
N VAL A 62 -2.17 -3.59 5.71
CA VAL A 62 -1.75 -4.10 4.40
C VAL A 62 -1.36 -5.56 4.49
N TRP A 63 -1.69 -6.31 3.44
CA TRP A 63 -1.06 -7.59 3.17
C TRP A 63 0.16 -7.38 2.27
N SER A 64 1.30 -7.98 2.60
CA SER A 64 2.46 -7.94 1.72
C SER A 64 2.93 -9.32 1.31
N ARG A 65 3.47 -9.41 0.09
CA ARG A 65 4.22 -10.57 -0.40
C ARG A 65 5.56 -10.05 -0.92
N THR A 66 6.64 -10.67 -0.48
CA THR A 66 8.00 -10.25 -0.83
C THR A 66 8.72 -11.38 -1.55
N ALA A 67 9.48 -11.06 -2.60
CA ALA A 67 10.28 -12.03 -3.35
C ALA A 67 11.67 -11.49 -3.66
N GLY A 68 12.65 -12.38 -3.83
CA GLY A 68 14.05 -12.02 -4.06
C GLY A 68 14.83 -11.79 -2.76
N GLN A 69 15.95 -11.05 -2.84
CA GLN A 69 16.80 -10.80 -1.68
C GLN A 69 16.20 -9.70 -0.80
N THR A 70 15.58 -10.09 0.32
CA THR A 70 14.93 -9.16 1.26
C THR A 70 15.84 -8.67 2.37
N ARG A 71 17.03 -9.27 2.57
CA ARG A 71 18.00 -8.85 3.59
C ARG A 71 18.65 -7.50 3.28
N THR A 72 18.67 -7.09 2.00
CA THR A 72 19.18 -5.77 1.61
C THR A 72 18.16 -4.69 1.95
N THR A 73 18.32 -4.10 3.12
CA THR A 73 17.38 -3.15 3.75
C THR A 73 17.06 -1.95 2.85
N ILE A 74 18.06 -1.38 2.19
CA ILE A 74 17.91 -0.24 1.27
C ILE A 74 17.01 -0.60 0.09
N ASN A 75 17.26 -1.74 -0.56
CA ASN A 75 16.47 -2.19 -1.70
C ASN A 75 15.05 -2.56 -1.28
N PHE A 76 14.88 -3.15 -0.09
CA PHE A 76 13.56 -3.46 0.45
C PHE A 76 12.70 -2.21 0.70
N ALA A 77 13.28 -1.20 1.37
CA ALA A 77 12.62 0.07 1.59
C ALA A 77 12.31 0.78 0.27
N ARG A 78 13.27 0.77 -0.67
CA ARG A 78 13.10 1.38 -2.00
C ARG A 78 12.05 0.66 -2.85
N ALA A 79 11.98 -0.66 -2.80
CA ALA A 79 10.93 -1.43 -3.46
C ALA A 79 9.55 -1.13 -2.88
N THR A 80 9.44 -0.97 -1.56
CA THR A 80 8.19 -0.57 -0.89
C THR A 80 7.77 0.84 -1.30
N PHE A 81 8.71 1.78 -1.34
CA PHE A 81 8.47 3.14 -1.81
C PHE A 81 8.03 3.19 -3.29
N ASN A 82 8.69 2.40 -4.15
CA ASN A 82 8.32 2.28 -5.55
C ASN A 82 6.91 1.70 -5.71
N ALA A 83 6.48 0.77 -4.86
CA ALA A 83 5.11 0.26 -4.87
C ALA A 83 4.07 1.37 -4.63
N LEU A 84 4.36 2.33 -3.76
CA LEU A 84 3.50 3.50 -3.52
C LEU A 84 3.51 4.49 -4.69
N ILE A 85 4.61 4.58 -5.44
CA ILE A 85 4.67 5.37 -6.68
C ILE A 85 3.76 4.73 -7.74
N GLU A 86 3.90 3.43 -7.97
CA GLU A 86 3.07 2.68 -8.93
C GLU A 86 1.57 2.78 -8.61
N LEU A 87 1.25 2.81 -7.31
CA LEU A 87 -0.13 3.03 -6.85
C LEU A 87 -0.71 4.36 -7.35
N ASN A 88 0.10 5.42 -7.42
CA ASN A 88 -0.33 6.72 -7.94
C ASN A 88 -0.37 6.80 -9.47
N LEU A 89 0.42 5.98 -10.16
CA LEU A 89 0.47 5.94 -11.63
C LEU A 89 -0.69 5.15 -12.24
N THR A 90 -1.27 4.24 -11.46
CA THR A 90 -2.38 3.42 -11.92
C THR A 90 -3.57 4.30 -12.29
N ARG A 91 -4.10 4.10 -13.50
CA ARG A 91 -5.31 4.80 -13.97
C ARG A 91 -6.51 4.21 -13.25
N ILE A 92 -7.28 5.06 -12.58
CA ILE A 92 -8.47 4.68 -11.83
C ILE A 92 -9.65 5.47 -12.38
N THR A 93 -10.79 4.81 -12.55
CA THR A 93 -12.05 5.45 -12.95
C THR A 93 -12.65 6.22 -11.76
N ASP A 94 -13.49 7.23 -12.03
CA ASP A 94 -14.17 7.96 -10.94
C ASP A 94 -15.23 7.11 -10.22
N GLU A 95 -15.68 6.02 -10.83
CA GLU A 95 -16.51 5.01 -10.18
C GLU A 95 -15.70 4.21 -9.14
N ASP A 96 -14.53 3.70 -9.52
CA ASP A 96 -13.66 2.93 -8.61
C ASP A 96 -13.15 3.78 -7.45
N ARG A 97 -12.90 5.08 -7.68
CA ARG A 97 -12.54 6.01 -6.59
C ARG A 97 -13.62 6.11 -5.53
N ARG A 98 -14.89 6.17 -5.95
CA ARG A 98 -16.04 6.23 -5.04
C ARG A 98 -16.27 4.89 -4.37
N ARG A 99 -16.27 3.80 -5.13
CA ARG A 99 -16.48 2.44 -4.62
C ARG A 99 -15.45 2.04 -3.57
N LEU A 100 -14.18 2.37 -3.78
CA LEU A 100 -13.08 1.98 -2.89
C LEU A 100 -12.72 3.06 -1.85
N ASN A 101 -13.54 4.12 -1.71
CA ASN A 101 -13.30 5.24 -0.80
C ASN A 101 -11.87 5.81 -0.89
N ILE A 102 -11.37 5.98 -2.12
CA ILE A 102 -9.98 6.35 -2.36
C ILE A 102 -9.76 7.82 -1.99
N THR A 103 -8.84 8.04 -1.06
CA THR A 103 -8.36 9.38 -0.71
C THR A 103 -6.90 9.56 -1.11
N LYS A 104 -6.56 10.73 -1.66
CA LYS A 104 -5.19 11.08 -2.03
C LYS A 104 -4.65 12.14 -1.06
N GLY A 105 -3.54 11.84 -0.38
CA GLY A 105 -2.88 12.78 0.52
C GLY A 105 -3.54 12.88 1.90
N ARG A 106 -3.31 13.99 2.61
CA ARG A 106 -3.80 14.22 3.97
C ARG A 106 -5.32 14.38 3.94
N THR A 107 -6.06 13.44 4.53
CA THR A 107 -7.49 13.71 4.82
C THR A 107 -7.57 14.51 6.11
N MET A 108 -8.36 15.59 6.09
CA MET A 108 -8.58 16.42 7.25
C MET A 108 -9.32 15.57 8.29
N ARG A 109 -8.66 15.35 9.43
CA ARG A 109 -9.31 14.96 10.68
C ARG A 109 -9.54 16.24 11.46
#